data_AF-A0A383DLD7-F1
#
_entry.id   AF-A0A383DLD7-F1
#
_cell.length_a   1.000
_cell.length_b   1.000
_cell.length_c   1.000
_cell.angle_alpha   90.00
_cell.angle_beta   90.00
_cell.angle_gamma   90.00
#
_symmetry.space_group_name_H-M   'P 1'
#
loop_
_entity.id
_entity.type
_entity.pdbx_description
1 polymer ?
#
loop_
_entity_poly.entity_id
_entity_poly.type
_entity_poly.pdbx_seq_one_letter_code
_entity_poly.pdbx_strand_id
1 'polypeptide(L)'
;MKIESDFAELYCGVRQGKTNGGPIGLIISNKDHKNWLECMSVEENNYAKKVTLPRPGHADLAGVMKFGFDDIRNVIERSSARETAMRVAISSVCR
;
A
#
# COMPACT_ATOMS: atom_id res chain seq x y z
N MET A 1 -12.44 -1.84 9.78
CA MET A 1 -11.51 -0.76 10.16
C MET A 1 -11.54 -0.58 11.66
N LYS A 2 -10.65 -1.23 12.42
CA LYS A 2 -10.53 -1.00 13.88
C LYS A 2 -9.28 -0.20 14.24
N ILE A 3 -8.25 -0.22 13.39
CA ILE A 3 -6.95 0.43 13.60
C ILE A 3 -6.86 1.69 12.73
N GLU A 4 -7.12 1.53 11.44
CA GLU A 4 -7.01 2.63 10.47
C GLU A 4 -8.09 3.70 10.68
N SER A 5 -7.64 4.95 10.66
CA SER A 5 -8.45 6.16 10.58
C SER A 5 -7.75 7.07 9.58
N ASP A 6 -8.13 6.89 8.32
CA ASP A 6 -7.40 7.42 7.16
C ASP A 6 -7.60 8.92 7.02
N PHE A 7 -6.50 9.61 6.76
CA PHE A 7 -6.49 11.01 6.37
C PHE A 7 -5.49 11.17 5.24
N ALA A 8 -5.92 11.79 4.15
CA ALA A 8 -5.03 12.06 3.02
C ALA A 8 -4.32 13.39 3.23
N GLU A 9 -3.01 13.35 3.26
CA GLU A 9 -2.14 14.52 3.33
C GLU A 9 -1.79 14.99 1.92
N LEU A 10 -1.96 16.29 1.67
CA LEU A 10 -1.52 16.92 0.42
C LEU A 10 0.01 17.08 0.44
N TYR A 11 0.69 16.35 -0.43
CA TYR A 11 2.14 16.39 -0.56
C TYR A 11 2.62 17.47 -1.54
N CYS A 12 1.92 17.63 -2.66
CA CYS A 12 2.25 18.64 -3.68
C CYS A 12 1.04 19.03 -4.54
N GLY A 13 1.20 20.09 -5.35
CA GLY A 13 0.20 20.50 -6.36
C GLY A 13 -0.91 21.42 -5.86
N VAL A 14 -0.97 21.72 -4.56
CA VAL A 14 -1.98 22.61 -3.96
C VAL A 14 -1.31 23.73 -3.18
N ARG A 15 -1.73 24.97 -3.42
CA ARG A 15 -1.29 26.17 -2.71
C ARG A 15 -2.51 27.02 -2.37
N GLN A 16 -2.62 27.45 -1.11
CA GLN A 16 -3.73 28.30 -0.64
C GLN A 16 -5.12 27.73 -0.98
N GLY A 17 -5.28 26.42 -0.84
CA GLY A 17 -6.55 25.73 -1.12
C GLY A 17 -6.93 25.62 -2.60
N LYS A 18 -6.03 25.99 -3.53
CA LYS A 18 -6.23 25.87 -4.97
C LYS A 18 -5.15 25.00 -5.60
N THR A 19 -5.51 24.26 -6.65
CA THR A 19 -4.54 23.54 -7.46
C THR A 19 -3.66 24.53 -8.23
N ASN A 20 -2.38 24.21 -8.42
CA ASN A 20 -1.45 25.06 -9.16
C ASN A 20 -1.25 24.62 -10.62
N GLY A 21 -2.02 23.63 -11.10
CA GLY A 21 -1.94 23.07 -12.45
C GLY A 21 -0.86 21.99 -12.65
N GLY A 22 0.04 21.82 -11.68
CA GLY A 22 1.03 20.74 -11.69
C GLY A 22 0.47 19.41 -11.13
N PRO A 23 1.32 18.37 -11.03
CA PRO A 23 0.95 17.11 -10.41
C PRO A 23 0.47 17.30 -8.96
N ILE A 24 -0.60 16.60 -8.59
CA ILE A 24 -1.12 16.57 -7.22
C ILE A 24 -0.69 15.27 -6.55
N GLY A 25 0.01 15.39 -5.43
CA GLY A 25 0.49 14.27 -4.63
C GLY A 25 -0.34 14.12 -3.36
N LEU A 26 -0.75 12.89 -3.06
CA LEU A 26 -1.49 12.53 -1.84
C LEU A 26 -0.75 11.41 -1.11
N ILE A 27 -0.70 11.50 0.22
CA ILE A 27 -0.14 10.47 1.10
C ILE A 27 -1.21 10.03 2.09
N ILE A 28 -1.44 8.72 2.21
CA ILE A 28 -2.24 8.14 3.28
C ILE A 28 -1.33 7.25 4.13
N SER A 29 -1.12 7.64 5.37
CA SER A 29 -0.29 6.90 6.32
C SER A 29 -0.97 5.61 6.77
N ASN A 30 -0.24 4.50 6.76
CA ASN A 30 -0.68 3.22 7.32
C ASN A 30 -0.38 3.19 8.83
N LYS A 31 -1.41 3.27 9.67
CA LYS A 31 -1.22 3.30 11.14
C LYS A 31 -0.74 1.96 11.67
N ASP A 32 -1.16 0.86 11.06
CA ASP A 32 -0.75 -0.49 11.42
C ASP A 32 0.73 -0.78 11.11
N HIS A 33 1.41 0.03 10.27
CA HIS A 33 2.82 -0.19 9.90
C HIS A 33 3.77 -0.32 11.09
N LYS A 34 3.43 0.26 12.25
CA LYS A 34 4.17 0.08 13.51
C LYS A 34 4.35 -1.38 13.92
N ASN A 35 3.40 -2.24 13.57
CA ASN A 35 3.43 -3.68 13.83
C ASN A 35 4.22 -4.47 12.77
N TRP A 36 4.64 -3.80 11.69
CA TRP A 36 5.24 -4.40 10.51
C TRP A 36 6.64 -3.87 10.19
N LEU A 37 7.26 -3.09 11.09
CA LEU A 37 8.53 -2.41 10.86
C LEU A 37 9.65 -3.34 10.39
N GLU A 38 9.80 -4.51 11.03
CA GLU A 38 10.82 -5.49 10.63
C GLU A 38 10.42 -6.21 9.33
N CYS A 39 9.20 -6.75 9.30
CA CYS A 39 8.70 -7.54 8.18
C CYS A 39 8.62 -6.78 6.84
N MET A 40 8.37 -5.47 6.90
CA MET A 40 8.16 -4.58 5.75
C MET A 40 9.24 -3.49 5.68
N SER A 41 10.39 -3.73 6.31
CA SER A 41 11.55 -2.85 6.21
C SER A 41 11.99 -2.70 4.75
N VAL A 42 12.41 -1.49 4.39
CA VAL A 42 13.04 -1.23 3.08
C VAL A 42 14.46 -1.79 3.05
N GLU A 43 15.16 -1.72 4.18
CA GLU A 43 16.49 -2.25 4.37
C GLU A 43 16.44 -3.73 4.75
N GLU A 44 17.46 -4.49 4.33
CA GLU A 44 17.61 -5.89 4.71
C GLU A 44 17.77 -6.02 6.24
N ASN A 45 17.11 -7.03 6.82
CA ASN A 45 17.20 -7.34 8.24
C ASN A 45 17.04 -8.85 8.48
N ASN A 46 17.06 -9.26 9.74
CA ASN A 46 17.02 -10.67 10.14
C ASN A 46 15.61 -11.28 10.17
N TYR A 47 14.59 -10.63 9.58
CA TYR A 47 13.23 -11.16 9.55
C TYR A 47 13.12 -12.35 8.57
N ALA A 48 12.89 -13.55 9.11
CA ALA A 48 12.94 -14.79 8.32
C ALA A 48 11.58 -15.45 8.05
N LYS A 49 10.47 -14.92 8.59
CA LYS A 49 9.17 -15.59 8.53
C LYS A 49 8.47 -15.38 7.18
N LYS A 50 8.52 -16.40 6.33
CA LYS A 50 7.85 -16.43 5.02
C LYS A 50 6.42 -16.95 5.09
N VAL A 51 5.60 -16.57 4.11
CA VAL A 51 4.28 -17.15 3.88
C VAL A 51 4.31 -17.85 2.53
N THR A 52 3.96 -19.14 2.49
CA THR A 52 4.15 -19.98 1.29
C THR A 52 2.87 -20.62 0.77
N LEU A 53 1.78 -20.60 1.54
CA LEU A 53 0.51 -21.23 1.16
C LEU A 53 -0.40 -20.23 0.42
N PRO A 54 -0.64 -20.36 -0.89
CA PRO A 54 -1.48 -19.44 -1.64
C PRO A 54 -2.96 -19.63 -1.31
N ARG A 55 -3.71 -18.52 -1.23
CA ARG A 55 -5.15 -18.54 -1.00
C ARG A 55 -5.92 -18.67 -2.32
N PRO A 56 -6.89 -19.60 -2.44
CA PRO A 56 -7.74 -19.69 -3.62
C PRO A 56 -8.49 -18.37 -3.91
N GLY A 57 -8.57 -17.99 -5.19
CA GLY A 57 -9.22 -16.76 -5.63
C GLY A 57 -8.41 -15.47 -5.43
N HIS A 58 -7.22 -15.54 -4.84
CA HIS A 58 -6.31 -14.41 -4.68
C HIS A 58 -5.18 -14.41 -5.72
N ALA A 59 -4.46 -13.29 -5.80
CA ALA A 59 -3.33 -13.13 -6.70
C ALA A 59 -2.08 -13.96 -6.30
N ASP A 60 -2.06 -14.52 -5.09
CA ASP A 60 -0.92 -15.16 -4.43
C ASP A 60 -0.11 -16.09 -5.38
N LEU A 61 -0.72 -17.18 -5.86
CA LEU A 61 -0.03 -18.20 -6.69
C LEU A 61 0.47 -17.62 -8.02
N ALA A 62 -0.41 -16.92 -8.74
CA ALA A 62 -0.07 -16.35 -10.04
C ALA A 62 1.04 -15.28 -9.92
N GLY A 63 1.00 -14.46 -8.87
CA GLY A 63 2.01 -13.43 -8.62
C GLY A 63 3.38 -14.02 -8.29
N VAL A 64 3.43 -15.02 -7.41
CA VAL A 64 4.68 -15.71 -7.03
C VAL A 64 5.31 -16.38 -8.25
N MET A 65 4.50 -17.09 -9.05
CA MET A 65 4.98 -17.70 -10.29
C MET A 65 5.46 -16.67 -11.32
N LYS A 66 4.76 -15.53 -11.45
CA LYS A 66 5.09 -14.47 -12.41
C LYS A 66 6.41 -13.77 -12.07
N PHE A 67 6.64 -13.48 -10.79
CA PHE A 67 7.78 -12.70 -10.33
C PHE A 67 8.93 -13.55 -9.78
N GLY A 68 8.76 -14.87 -9.67
CA GLY A 68 9.79 -15.77 -9.15
C GLY A 68 10.06 -15.58 -7.66
N PHE A 69 9.07 -15.14 -6.89
CA PHE A 69 9.20 -14.99 -5.45
C PHE A 69 9.16 -16.37 -4.75
N ASP A 70 9.73 -16.43 -3.56
CA ASP A 70 9.65 -17.59 -2.67
C ASP A 70 8.78 -17.31 -1.43
N ASP A 71 8.42 -16.04 -1.19
CA ASP A 71 7.45 -15.57 -0.20
C ASP A 71 6.26 -14.92 -0.92
N ILE A 72 5.05 -15.38 -0.62
CA ILE A 72 3.83 -14.81 -1.18
C ILE A 72 3.57 -13.37 -0.66
N ARG A 73 4.24 -12.95 0.43
CA ARG A 73 4.08 -11.64 1.07
C ARG A 73 4.18 -10.49 0.08
N ASN A 74 5.17 -10.53 -0.80
CA ASN A 74 5.40 -9.50 -1.81
C ASN A 74 4.20 -9.30 -2.76
N VAL A 75 3.40 -10.35 -2.98
CA VAL A 75 2.20 -10.28 -3.79
C VAL A 75 1.02 -9.74 -2.98
N ILE A 76 0.78 -10.32 -1.81
CA ILE A 76 -0.42 -10.03 -1.00
C ILE A 76 -0.48 -8.57 -0.53
N GLU A 77 0.65 -7.98 -0.19
CA GLU A 77 0.71 -6.58 0.29
C GLU A 77 0.30 -5.60 -0.80
N ARG A 78 0.66 -5.87 -2.07
CA ARG A 78 0.29 -4.98 -3.18
C ARG A 78 -1.05 -5.31 -3.83
N SER A 79 -1.46 -6.58 -3.85
CA SER A 79 -2.76 -6.99 -4.39
C SER A 79 -3.94 -6.73 -3.43
N SER A 80 -3.64 -6.35 -2.19
CA SER A 80 -4.66 -6.06 -1.17
C SER A 80 -5.61 -4.94 -1.57
N ALA A 81 -6.87 -5.08 -1.20
CA ALA A 81 -7.88 -4.03 -1.37
C ALA A 81 -7.55 -2.73 -0.61
N ARG A 82 -6.54 -2.72 0.28
CA ARG A 82 -6.05 -1.49 0.94
C ARG A 82 -5.67 -0.40 -0.07
N GLU A 83 -5.17 -0.80 -1.24
CA GLU A 83 -4.81 0.13 -2.33
C GLU A 83 -6.00 0.99 -2.81
N THR A 84 -7.24 0.49 -2.68
CA THR A 84 -8.45 1.24 -3.08
C THR A 84 -8.64 2.53 -2.29
N ALA A 85 -8.04 2.68 -1.10
CA ALA A 85 -8.03 3.94 -0.35
C ALA A 85 -7.43 5.09 -1.16
N MET A 86 -6.31 4.84 -1.86
CA MET A 86 -5.68 5.84 -2.73
C MET A 86 -6.53 6.14 -3.96
N ARG A 87 -7.23 5.14 -4.53
CA ARG A 87 -8.16 5.37 -5.64
C ARG A 87 -9.29 6.31 -5.25
N VAL A 88 -9.87 6.13 -4.07
CA VAL A 88 -10.92 7.01 -3.54
C VAL A 88 -10.38 8.42 -3.25
N ALA A 89 -9.18 8.52 -2.68
CA ALA A 89 -8.54 9.81 -2.40
C ALA A 89 -8.28 10.61 -3.68
N ILE A 90 -7.70 9.98 -4.71
CA ILE A 90 -7.47 10.62 -6.01
C ILE A 90 -8.80 10.98 -6.68
N SER A 91 -9.80 10.08 -6.63
CA SER A 91 -11.13 10.35 -7.19
C SER A 91 -11.81 11.56 -6.54
N SER A 92 -11.51 11.85 -5.27
CA SER A 92 -12.06 13.02 -4.56
C SER A 92 -11.52 14.35 -5.10
N VAL A 93 -10.38 14.34 -5.80
CA VAL A 93 -9.86 15.51 -6.52
C VAL A 93 -10.63 15.75 -7.83
N CYS A 94 -11.20 14.70 -8.42
CA CYS A 94 -11.90 14.75 -9.71
C CYS A 94 -13.43 14.92 -9.60
N ARG A 95 -13.99 14.98 -8.39
CA ARG A 95 -15.43 15.18 -8.16
C ARG A 95 -15.84 16.62 -8.39
#